data_AF-A0A137SK28-F1
#
_entry.id   AF-A0A137SK28-F1
#
_cell.length_a   1.000
_cell.length_b   1.000
_cell.length_c   1.000
_cell.angle_alpha   90.00
_cell.angle_beta   90.00
_cell.angle_gamma   90.00
#
_symmetry.space_group_name_H-M   'P 1'
#
loop_
_entity.id
_entity.type
_entity.pdbx_description
1 polymer ?
#
loop_
_entity_poly.entity_id
_entity_poly.type
_entity_poly.pdbx_seq_one_letter_code
_entity_poly.pdbx_strand_id
1 'polypeptide(L)'
;MFKLRLLFITAVFLIGCTPEHPSPTSNIFENNIPKMGVLLEVSEDGQLINIPQIESSLNDNQNKIFNLSMQWIATESEIKFIELKGKSAYLIIQIANCLKINENKGVDCIKST
;
A
#
# COMPACT_ATOMS: atom_id res chain seq x y z
N MET A 1 -50.75 20.74 -18.24
CA MET A 1 -49.63 21.52 -17.67
C MET A 1 -48.82 20.66 -16.71
N PHE A 2 -48.02 19.72 -17.23
CA PHE A 2 -47.24 18.76 -16.41
C PHE A 2 -45.85 18.55 -17.02
N LYS A 3 -45.04 19.60 -17.11
CA LYS A 3 -43.64 19.49 -17.58
C LYS A 3 -42.77 20.60 -16.98
N LEU A 4 -42.73 20.76 -15.65
CA LEU A 4 -41.80 21.74 -15.05
C LEU A 4 -41.36 21.46 -13.61
N ARG A 5 -41.47 20.23 -13.11
CA ARG A 5 -41.04 19.91 -11.73
C ARG A 5 -40.25 18.60 -11.61
N LEU A 6 -39.51 18.22 -12.65
CA LEU A 6 -38.69 17.00 -12.63
C LEU A 6 -37.25 17.26 -13.10
N LEU A 7 -36.70 18.45 -12.85
CA LEU A 7 -35.33 18.79 -13.26
C LEU A 7 -34.47 19.40 -12.13
N PHE A 8 -34.96 19.37 -10.89
CA PHE A 8 -34.24 19.94 -9.74
C PHE A 8 -33.75 18.91 -8.73
N ILE A 9 -34.08 17.63 -8.89
CA ILE A 9 -33.74 16.57 -7.91
C ILE A 9 -32.47 15.79 -8.32
N THR A 10 -32.02 15.89 -9.58
CA THR A 10 -30.83 15.16 -10.07
C THR A 10 -29.50 15.88 -9.85
N ALA A 11 -29.48 17.11 -9.33
CA ALA A 11 -28.25 17.89 -9.14
C ALA A 11 -27.56 17.68 -7.77
N VAL A 12 -28.22 17.02 -6.80
CA VAL A 12 -27.72 16.92 -5.42
C VAL A 12 -26.86 15.66 -5.17
N PHE A 13 -26.75 14.74 -6.14
CA PHE A 13 -25.93 13.53 -6.00
C PHE A 13 -24.47 13.68 -6.50
N LEU A 14 -24.03 14.89 -6.82
CA LEU A 14 -22.63 15.19 -7.15
C LEU A 14 -21.83 15.71 -5.94
N ILE A 15 -22.17 15.25 -4.73
CA ILE A 15 -21.27 15.40 -3.58
C ILE A 15 -20.08 14.50 -3.89
N GLY A 16 -18.99 15.13 -4.35
CA GLY A 16 -17.80 14.44 -4.79
C GLY A 16 -17.29 13.50 -3.70
N CYS A 17 -16.74 12.36 -4.12
CA CYS A 17 -15.81 11.60 -3.31
C CYS A 17 -14.65 12.54 -2.95
N THR A 18 -14.74 13.23 -1.81
CA THR A 18 -13.54 13.63 -1.10
C THR A 18 -12.75 12.34 -0.89
N PRO A 19 -11.46 12.27 -1.24
CA PRO A 19 -10.67 11.10 -0.90
C PRO A 19 -10.72 10.98 0.63
N GLU A 20 -11.54 10.06 1.13
CA GLU A 20 -11.76 9.79 2.56
C GLU A 20 -10.51 9.22 3.22
N HIS A 21 -9.48 8.94 2.43
CA HIS A 21 -8.21 8.47 2.91
C HIS A 21 -7.13 9.49 2.56
N PRO A 22 -6.35 9.98 3.54
CA PRO A 22 -5.07 10.61 3.21
C PRO A 22 -4.31 9.61 2.34
N SER A 23 -3.84 10.04 1.17
CA SER A 23 -2.96 9.22 0.34
C SER A 23 -1.88 8.64 1.26
N PRO A 24 -1.64 7.32 1.22
CA PRO A 24 -0.59 6.73 2.02
C PRO A 24 0.67 7.57 1.79
N THR A 25 1.23 8.11 2.87
CA THR A 25 2.06 9.30 2.75
C THR A 25 3.26 9.02 1.85
N SER A 26 3.52 9.88 0.86
CA SER A 26 4.75 9.88 0.04
C SER A 26 6.03 10.06 0.86
N ASN A 27 5.91 10.33 2.16
CA ASN A 27 7.01 10.37 3.10
C ASN A 27 7.77 9.03 3.15
N ILE A 28 9.09 9.13 3.22
CA ILE A 28 10.00 8.02 3.48
C ILE A 28 9.91 7.64 4.95
N PHE A 29 9.83 6.34 5.25
CA PHE A 29 9.78 5.85 6.62
C PHE A 29 11.17 5.42 7.10
N GLU A 30 11.54 5.80 8.31
CA GLU A 30 12.72 5.26 8.99
C GLU A 30 12.48 3.77 9.29
N ASN A 31 13.39 2.91 8.82
CA ASN A 31 13.21 1.47 8.90
C ASN A 31 13.98 0.87 10.09
N ASN A 32 13.31 0.86 11.23
CA ASN A 32 13.81 0.28 12.48
C ASN A 32 13.30 -1.16 12.71
N ILE A 33 12.86 -1.85 11.65
CA ILE A 33 12.48 -3.27 11.69
C ILE A 33 13.74 -4.14 11.61
N PRO A 34 13.82 -5.27 12.35
CA PRO A 34 14.90 -6.24 12.17
C PRO A 34 14.99 -6.73 10.72
N LYS A 35 16.22 -6.83 10.18
CA LYS A 35 16.44 -7.30 8.80
C LYS A 35 15.91 -8.70 8.55
N MET A 36 16.06 -9.57 9.56
CA MET A 36 15.54 -10.94 9.57
C MET A 36 14.16 -10.96 10.23
N GLY A 37 13.24 -11.76 9.70
CA GLY A 37 11.89 -11.88 10.24
C GLY A 37 11.04 -12.83 9.40
N VAL A 38 9.74 -12.87 9.70
CA VAL A 38 8.77 -13.61 8.90
C VAL A 38 8.80 -13.08 7.45
N LEU A 39 8.88 -14.01 6.50
CA LEU A 39 8.91 -13.68 5.07
C LEU A 39 7.50 -13.60 4.53
N LEU A 40 7.22 -12.65 3.64
CA LEU A 40 5.92 -12.52 3.02
C LEU A 40 5.60 -13.71 2.12
N GLU A 41 4.48 -14.35 2.40
CA GLU A 41 3.92 -15.41 1.57
C GLU A 41 2.78 -14.85 0.71
N VAL A 42 2.84 -15.21 -0.56
CA VAL A 42 1.85 -14.81 -1.57
C VAL A 42 1.44 -16.07 -2.32
N SER A 43 0.14 -16.23 -2.50
CA SER A 43 -0.47 -17.32 -3.26
C SER A 43 -0.22 -17.15 -4.76
N GLU A 44 -0.52 -18.18 -5.55
CA GLU A 44 -0.32 -18.15 -7.00
C GLU A 44 -1.22 -17.12 -7.70
N ASP A 45 -2.39 -16.82 -7.13
CA ASP A 45 -3.31 -15.79 -7.59
C ASP A 45 -2.98 -14.38 -7.05
N GLY A 46 -1.85 -14.23 -6.34
CA GLY A 46 -1.33 -12.93 -5.91
C GLY A 46 -1.90 -12.42 -4.58
N GLN A 47 -2.61 -13.23 -3.81
CA GLN A 47 -3.15 -12.85 -2.50
C GLN A 47 -2.09 -12.99 -1.40
N LEU A 48 -2.13 -12.07 -0.44
CA LEU A 48 -1.24 -12.06 0.73
C LEU A 48 -1.74 -13.11 1.74
N ILE A 49 -0.90 -14.10 2.10
CA ILE A 49 -1.33 -15.25 2.90
C ILE A 49 -1.06 -15.06 4.40
N ASN A 50 0.07 -14.44 4.76
CA ASN A 50 0.59 -14.48 6.13
C ASN A 50 0.81 -13.10 6.78
N ILE A 51 0.02 -12.10 6.39
CA ILE A 51 0.07 -10.75 7.00
C ILE A 51 -0.10 -10.80 8.52
N PRO A 52 -1.07 -11.53 9.11
CA PRO A 52 -1.23 -11.57 10.56
C PRO A 52 0.01 -12.08 11.31
N GLN A 53 0.74 -13.03 10.73
CA GLN A 53 1.98 -13.58 11.30
C GLN A 53 3.09 -12.52 11.28
N ILE A 54 3.22 -11.77 10.18
CA ILE A 54 4.17 -10.65 10.10
C ILE A 54 3.82 -9.60 11.15
N GLU A 55 2.57 -9.15 11.20
CA GLU A 55 2.10 -8.14 12.15
C GLU A 55 2.35 -8.54 13.60
N SER A 56 2.11 -9.82 13.95
CA SER A 56 2.37 -10.35 15.30
C SER A 56 3.86 -10.39 15.69
N SER A 57 4.76 -10.36 14.69
CA SER A 57 6.22 -10.34 14.92
C SER A 57 6.78 -8.93 15.12
N LEU A 58 5.95 -7.90 14.91
CA LEU A 58 6.33 -6.49 14.96
C LEU A 58 5.72 -5.84 16.21
N ASN A 59 6.41 -4.84 16.76
CA ASN A 59 5.79 -3.95 17.74
C ASN A 59 4.82 -2.95 17.05
N ASP A 60 4.01 -2.26 17.84
CA ASP A 60 2.96 -1.35 17.32
C ASP A 60 3.48 -0.31 16.31
N ASN A 61 4.64 0.29 16.58
CA ASN A 61 5.20 1.30 15.68
C ASN A 61 5.72 0.69 14.38
N GLN A 62 6.40 -0.45 14.46
CA GLN A 62 6.89 -1.19 13.30
C GLN A 62 5.74 -1.69 12.44
N ASN A 63 4.68 -2.21 13.07
CA ASN A 63 3.47 -2.67 12.41
C ASN A 63 2.78 -1.52 11.65
N LYS A 64 2.64 -0.36 12.29
CA LYS A 64 2.13 0.86 11.64
C LYS A 64 2.93 1.23 10.38
N ILE A 65 4.26 1.23 10.45
CA ILE A 65 5.12 1.58 9.30
C ILE A 65 5.00 0.53 8.19
N PHE A 66 4.99 -0.76 8.55
CA PHE A 66 4.80 -1.85 7.61
C PHE A 66 3.46 -1.73 6.86
N ASN A 67 2.36 -1.52 7.59
CA ASN A 67 1.03 -1.40 7.01
C ASN A 67 0.88 -0.18 6.11
N LEU A 68 1.44 0.98 6.50
CA LEU A 68 1.45 2.17 5.65
C LEU A 68 2.29 1.95 4.37
N SER A 69 3.39 1.19 4.47
CA SER A 69 4.23 0.87 3.31
C SER A 69 3.52 -0.09 2.35
N MET A 70 2.87 -1.12 2.87
CA MET A 70 2.06 -2.06 2.07
C MET A 70 0.88 -1.36 1.41
N GLN A 71 0.17 -0.49 2.14
CA GLN A 71 -0.91 0.32 1.59
C GLN A 71 -0.41 1.22 0.46
N TRP A 72 0.72 1.88 0.64
CA TRP A 72 1.33 2.72 -0.40
C TRP A 72 1.65 1.91 -1.66
N ILE A 73 2.29 0.75 -1.51
CA ILE A 73 2.60 -0.14 -2.63
C ILE A 73 1.31 -0.52 -3.36
N ALA A 74 0.26 -0.87 -2.61
CA ALA A 74 -1.02 -1.31 -3.18
C ALA A 74 -1.73 -0.23 -4.01
N THR A 75 -1.60 1.03 -3.63
CA THR A 75 -2.38 2.13 -4.23
C THR A 75 -1.59 3.01 -5.18
N GLU A 76 -0.30 3.22 -4.93
CA GLU A 76 0.53 4.20 -5.65
C GLU A 76 1.62 3.56 -6.51
N SER A 77 1.93 2.26 -6.32
CA SER A 77 2.98 1.58 -7.09
C SER A 77 2.42 0.64 -8.15
N GLU A 78 3.17 0.44 -9.23
CA GLU A 78 2.83 -0.54 -10.28
C GLU A 78 3.27 -1.97 -9.93
N ILE A 79 3.89 -2.19 -8.77
CA ILE A 79 4.45 -3.49 -8.38
C ILE A 79 3.35 -4.43 -7.91
N LYS A 80 3.39 -5.67 -8.41
CA LYS A 80 2.48 -6.72 -7.95
C LYS A 80 3.01 -7.37 -6.68
N PHE A 81 2.12 -7.73 -5.76
CA PHE A 81 2.52 -8.36 -4.49
C PHE A 81 3.32 -9.65 -4.67
N ILE A 82 3.12 -10.39 -5.75
CA ILE A 82 3.91 -11.59 -6.05
C ILE A 82 5.42 -11.30 -6.16
N GLU A 83 5.79 -10.09 -6.55
CA GLU A 83 7.19 -9.64 -6.64
C GLU A 83 7.82 -9.37 -5.27
N LEU A 84 6.98 -9.25 -4.23
CA LEU A 84 7.40 -9.10 -2.83
C LEU A 84 7.46 -10.45 -2.09
N LYS A 85 7.07 -11.55 -2.74
CA LYS A 85 7.12 -12.88 -2.13
C LYS A 85 8.54 -13.21 -1.64
N GLY A 86 8.64 -13.72 -0.42
CA GLY A 86 9.91 -14.05 0.22
C GLY A 86 10.67 -12.86 0.79
N LYS A 87 10.13 -11.64 0.72
CA LYS A 87 10.74 -10.45 1.35
C LYS A 87 10.29 -10.33 2.80
N SER A 88 11.20 -9.95 3.69
CA SER A 88 10.85 -9.61 5.08
C SER A 88 10.18 -8.24 5.16
N ALA A 89 9.52 -7.93 6.28
CA ALA A 89 8.93 -6.61 6.52
C ALA A 89 9.95 -5.47 6.37
N TYR A 90 11.20 -5.68 6.81
CA TYR A 90 12.30 -4.74 6.58
C TYR A 90 12.53 -4.49 5.09
N LEU A 91 12.65 -5.54 4.27
CA LEU A 91 12.88 -5.38 2.84
C LEU A 91 11.70 -4.72 2.13
N ILE A 92 10.47 -5.03 2.54
CA ILE A 92 9.25 -4.41 1.99
C ILE A 92 9.25 -2.89 2.22
N ILE A 93 9.60 -2.42 3.42
CA ILE A 93 9.72 -0.98 3.70
C ILE A 93 10.84 -0.34 2.87
N GLN A 94 11.98 -1.03 2.71
CA GLN A 94 13.07 -0.52 1.86
C GLN A 94 12.64 -0.40 0.40
N ILE A 95 11.90 -1.39 -0.11
CA ILE A 95 11.34 -1.37 -1.46
C ILE A 95 10.38 -0.18 -1.58
N ALA A 96 9.41 -0.02 -0.66
CA ALA A 96 8.49 1.12 -0.67
C ALA A 96 9.23 2.47 -0.66
N ASN A 97 10.23 2.63 0.19
CA ASN A 97 11.05 3.84 0.24
C ASN A 97 11.83 4.08 -1.06
N CYS A 98 12.40 3.02 -1.65
CA CYS A 98 13.11 3.11 -2.92
C CYS A 98 12.19 3.56 -4.06
N LEU A 99 10.95 3.05 -4.11
CA LEU A 99 9.97 3.40 -5.15
C LEU A 99 9.50 4.84 -5.04
N LYS A 100 9.27 5.32 -3.81
CA LYS A 100 8.92 6.72 -3.55
C LYS A 100 10.00 7.70 -4.04
N ILE A 101 11.25 7.27 -4.08
CA ILE A 101 12.38 8.08 -4.60
C ILE A 101 12.54 7.89 -6.11
N ASN A 102 12.32 6.67 -6.61
CA ASN A 102 12.61 6.26 -7.99
C ASN A 102 11.33 5.77 -8.68
N GLU A 103 10.38 6.67 -8.90
CA GLU A 103 9.03 6.39 -9.44
C GLU A 103 9.00 5.52 -10.71
N ASN A 104 10.10 5.44 -11.47
CA ASN A 104 10.20 4.69 -12.75
C ASN A 104 11.12 3.45 -12.75
N LYS A 105 11.59 2.95 -11.59
CA LYS A 105 12.58 1.85 -11.52
C LYS A 105 12.22 0.72 -10.55
N GLY A 106 10.99 0.22 -10.62
CA GLY A 106 10.50 -0.82 -9.71
C GLY A 106 11.37 -2.09 -9.65
N VAL A 107 11.82 -2.57 -10.82
CA VAL A 107 12.67 -3.76 -10.93
C VAL A 107 14.02 -3.59 -10.22
N ASP A 108 14.61 -2.39 -10.27
CA ASP A 108 15.89 -2.11 -9.62
C ASP A 108 15.75 -2.07 -8.10
N CYS A 109 14.63 -1.55 -7.59
CA CYS A 109 14.33 -1.54 -6.16
C CYS A 109 14.16 -2.95 -5.59
N ILE A 110 13.50 -3.86 -6.33
CA ILE A 110 13.28 -5.26 -5.89
C ILE A 110 14.57 -6.10 -5.95
N LYS A 111 15.41 -5.89 -6.97
CA LYS A 111 16.66 -6.66 -7.17
C LYS A 111 17.81 -6.21 -6.28
N SER A 112 17.81 -4.96 -5.85
CA SER A 112 18.88 -4.39 -5.02
C SER A 112 18.73 -4.68 -3.52
N THR A 113 17.68 -5.42 -3.13
CA THR A 113 17.30 -5.74 -1.74
C THR A 113 17.12 -7.23 -1.52
#